data_AF-A0AAW8KWG8-F1
#
_entry.id   AF-A0AAW8KWG8-F1
#
_cell.length_a   1.000
_cell.length_b   1.000
_cell.length_c   1.000
_cell.angle_alpha   90.00
_cell.angle_beta   90.00
_cell.angle_gamma   90.00
#
_symmetry.space_group_name_H-M   'P 1'
#
loop_
_entity.id
_entity.type
_entity.pdbx_description
1 polymer ?
#
loop_
_entity_poly.entity_id
_entity_poly.type
_entity_poly.pdbx_seq_one_letter_code
_entity_poly.pdbx_strand_id
1 'polypeptide(L)' 'DAGQLAQQLREQGIIVRYFNKPRINQFLRITVGTDEQNERLVQTLKQDIL' A
#
# COMPACT_ATOMS: atom_id res chain seq x y z
N ASP A 1 7.44 -1.52 8.90
CA ASP A 1 6.24 -0.99 9.59
C ASP A 1 5.17 -0.64 8.55
N ALA A 2 3.88 -0.81 8.82
CA ALA A 2 2.83 -0.53 7.83
C ALA A 2 2.77 0.96 7.43
N GLY A 3 3.10 1.88 8.35
CA GLY A 3 3.20 3.31 8.03
C GLY A 3 4.32 3.62 7.03
N GLN A 4 5.48 2.96 7.17
CA GLN A 4 6.58 3.10 6.22
C GLN A 4 6.21 2.52 4.85
N LEU A 5 5.56 1.35 4.82
CA LEU A 5 5.08 0.74 3.58
C LEU A 5 4.08 1.65 2.84
N ALA A 6 3.16 2.30 3.57
CA ALA A 6 2.24 3.27 2.98
C ALA A 6 2.96 4.47 2.35
N GLN A 7 4.06 4.92 2.96
CA GLN A 7 4.88 6.02 2.45
C GLN A 7 5.61 5.62 1.16
N GLN A 8 6.23 4.44 1.13
CA GLN A 8 6.90 3.92 -0.07
C GLN A 8 5.94 3.73 -1.24
N LEU A 9 4.74 3.18 -0.99
CA LEU A 9 3.70 3.07 -2.01
C LEU A 9 3.28 4.45 -2.55
N ARG A 10 3.16 5.45 -1.67
CA ARG A 10 2.81 6.82 -2.06
C ARG A 10 3.87 7.45 -2.97
N GLU A 11 5.15 7.19 -2.72
CA GLU A 11 6.26 7.66 -3.58
C GLU A 11 6.19 7.08 -4.99
N GLN A 12 5.63 5.87 -5.14
CA GLN A 12 5.36 5.22 -6.42
C GLN A 12 4.02 5.64 -7.06
N GLY A 13 3.34 6.66 -6.51
CA GLY A 13 2.04 7.15 -6.98
C GLY A 13 0.84 6.29 -6.56
N ILE A 14 1.05 5.30 -5.68
CA ILE A 14 0.00 4.39 -5.22
C ILE A 14 -0.52 4.87 -3.86
N ILE A 15 -1.74 5.39 -3.84
CA ILE A 15 -2.35 5.94 -2.62
C ILE A 15 -3.19 4.87 -1.91
N VAL A 16 -2.74 4.47 -0.72
CA VAL A 16 -3.47 3.57 0.19
C VAL A 16 -3.89 4.31 1.47
N ARG A 17 -4.84 3.72 2.23
CA ARG A 17 -5.18 4.23 3.58
C ARG A 17 -4.43 3.45 4.66
N TYR A 18 -3.68 4.20 5.47
CA TYR A 18 -3.07 3.72 6.69
C TYR A 18 -3.79 4.31 7.92
N PHE A 19 -3.97 3.51 8.96
CA PHE A 19 -4.59 3.96 10.21
C PHE A 19 -3.63 3.74 11.39
N ASN A 20 -3.14 4.84 11.97
CA ASN A 20 -2.32 4.79 13.17
C ASN A 20 -3.19 4.60 14.43
N LYS A 21 -3.80 3.41 14.57
CA LYS A 21 -4.54 2.99 15.76
C LYS A 21 -3.89 1.72 16.33
N PRO A 22 -3.75 1.57 17.66
CA PRO A 22 -2.97 0.48 18.26
C PRO A 22 -3.32 -0.95 17.80
N ARG A 23 -4.59 -1.19 17.43
CA ARG A 23 -5.05 -2.52 16.97
C ARG A 23 -4.84 -2.78 15.48
N ILE A 24 -4.67 -1.75 14.66
CA ILE A 24 -4.66 -1.86 13.19
C ILE A 24 -3.50 -1.11 12.53
N ASN A 25 -2.55 -0.61 13.31
CA ASN A 25 -1.36 0.11 12.83
C ASN A 25 -0.37 -0.80 12.09
N GLN A 26 -0.61 -2.10 11.99
CA GLN A 26 0.18 -3.03 11.18
C GLN A 26 -0.52 -3.41 9.86
N PHE A 27 -1.66 -2.78 9.53
CA PHE A 27 -2.41 -3.09 8.32
C PHE A 27 -2.63 -1.87 7.43
N LEU A 28 -2.75 -2.14 6.13
CA LEU A 28 -3.12 -1.17 5.11
C LEU A 28 -4.52 -1.51 4.58
N ARG A 29 -5.31 -0.46 4.34
CA ARG A 29 -6.60 -0.60 3.67
C ARG A 29 -6.45 -0.14 2.23
N ILE A 30 -6.52 -1.10 1.33
CA ILE A 30 -6.45 -0.91 -0.12
C ILE A 30 -7.89 -0.89 -0.66
N THR A 31 -8.18 0.08 -1.51
CA THR A 31 -9.43 0.08 -2.29
C THR A 31 -9.21 -0.78 -3.53
N VAL A 32 -10.10 -1.72 -3.81
CA VAL A 32 -10.05 -2.52 -5.04
C VAL A 32 -10.47 -1.62 -6.21
N GLY A 33 -9.54 -1.40 -7.13
CA GLY A 33 -9.73 -0.59 -8.33
C GLY A 33 -9.94 -1.45 -9.57
N THR A 34 -9.56 -0.92 -10.73
CA THR A 34 -9.49 -1.70 -11.98
C THR A 34 -8.39 -2.76 -11.91
N ASP A 35 -8.44 -3.74 -12.81
CA ASP A 35 -7.44 -4.82 -12.85
C ASP A 35 -6.03 -4.27 -13.05
N GLU A 36 -5.86 -3.29 -13.96
CA GLU A 36 -4.58 -2.60 -14.21
C GLU A 36 -4.02 -1.91 -12.96
N GLN A 37 -4.90 -1.29 -12.15
CA GLN A 37 -4.49 -0.65 -10.89
C GLN A 37 -4.05 -1.69 -9.85
N ASN A 38 -4.78 -2.80 -9.77
CA ASN A 38 -4.47 -3.90 -8.85
C ASN A 38 -3.17 -4.60 -9.26
N GLU A 39 -2.95 -4.83 -10.55
CA GLU A 39 -1.71 -5.36 -11.10
C GLU A 39 -0.53 -4.44 -10.79
N ARG A 40 -0.66 -3.13 -11.04
CA ARG A 40 0.39 -2.15 -10.73
C ARG A 40 0.75 -2.17 -9.25
N LEU A 41 -0.24 -2.25 -8.36
CA LEU A 41 -0.02 -2.39 -6.92
C LEU A 41 0.79 -3.65 -6.58
N VAL A 42 0.35 -4.82 -7.09
CA VAL A 42 1.00 -6.10 -6.80
C VAL A 42 2.42 -6.15 -7.35
N GLN A 43 2.65 -5.61 -8.56
CA GLN A 43 3.98 -5.54 -9.15
C GLN A 43 4.92 -4.65 -8.33
N THR A 44 4.47 -3.43 -7.97
CA THR A 44 5.27 -2.49 -7.17
C THR A 44 5.64 -3.10 -5.82
N LEU A 45 4.70 -3.79 -5.17
CA LEU A 45 4.97 -4.49 -3.91
C LEU A 45 6.05 -5.57 -4.07
N LYS A 46 6.03 -6.35 -5.16
CA LYS A 46 6.96 -7.47 -5.38
C LYS A 46 8.34 -7.07 -5.91
N GLN A 47 8.47 -5.94 -6.59
CA GLN A 47 9.69 -5.57 -7.31
C GLN A 47 10.46 -4.44 -6.61
N ASP A 48 9.75 -3.50 -5.99
CA ASP A 48 10.36 -2.26 -5.48
C ASP A 48 10.41 -2.17 -3.95
N ILE A 49 9.61 -2.96 -3.23
CA ILE A 49 9.41 -2.79 -1.78
C ILE A 49 9.68 -4.04 -0.94
N LEU A 50 9.07 -5.18 -1.29
CA LEU A 50 9.24 -6.47 -0.57
C LEU A 50 10.40 -7.27 -1.14
#